data_AF-A0A6M4IHY8-F1
#
_entry.id   AF-A0A6M4IHY8-F1
#
_cell.length_a   1.000
_cell.length_b   1.000
_cell.length_c   1.000
_cell.angle_alpha   90.00
_cell.angle_beta   90.00
_cell.angle_gamma   90.00
#
_symmetry.space_group_name_H-M   'P 1'
#
loop_
_entity.id
_entity.type
_entity.pdbx_description
1 polymer ?
#
loop_
_entity_poly.entity_id
_entity_poly.type
_entity_poly.pdbx_seq_one_letter_code
_entity_poly.pdbx_strand_id
1 'polypeptide(L)'
;MIHAQHDPALVVRLVRQLPLHYADGADPSVDRPAHVRAGSGLAWVGERLAIVQDDANFIALVDPASGHATAVVLPAGESGVRQFDTGRGNKKQKFDLEALVSVDSPDGPFLLAIGSGSSKRRERMVTVKRAGEADEALSLIAAPGLYDVLRQATDFSGSDMNIEGAVCIGDVLRLFGRGNGEASKRHLPLDATCDLHWPSVRDYLDAPDSVEPPMPRRLRQYSLGEANGVRLSFTDATVAWGDRSAQPVVLYTAAAEGSPDSRRDGEVAGSAIGFLDPRCEGTVMRYALLRDMQGELLPLKVEGIACGRADQRQVFVVLDVDNPDAPSMLCELRLEGPWPSLDTPG
;
A
#
# COMPACT_ATOMS: atom_id res chain seq x y z
N MET A 1 17.88 -13.17 -5.33
CA MET A 1 16.55 -12.76 -5.78
C MET A 1 15.56 -13.87 -5.43
N ILE A 2 14.40 -13.52 -4.89
CA ILE A 2 13.31 -14.46 -4.56
C ILE A 2 12.32 -14.45 -5.73
N HIS A 3 11.89 -15.62 -6.19
CA HIS A 3 10.96 -15.75 -7.32
C HIS A 3 9.60 -16.21 -6.82
N ALA A 4 8.58 -15.39 -7.07
CA ALA A 4 7.20 -15.77 -6.79
C ALA A 4 6.73 -16.79 -7.83
N GLN A 5 6.08 -17.84 -7.38
CA GLN A 5 5.54 -18.88 -8.25
C GLN A 5 4.03 -18.72 -8.40
N HIS A 6 3.55 -18.62 -9.64
CA HIS A 6 2.12 -18.70 -9.89
C HIS A 6 1.64 -20.09 -9.49
N ASP A 7 0.61 -20.15 -8.65
CA ASP A 7 0.02 -21.40 -8.23
C ASP A 7 -1.46 -21.50 -8.65
N PRO A 8 -1.80 -22.35 -9.63
CA PRO A 8 -3.17 -22.51 -10.08
C PRO A 8 -4.08 -23.16 -9.03
N ALA A 9 -3.52 -23.74 -7.94
CA ALA A 9 -4.31 -24.24 -6.83
C ALA A 9 -4.78 -23.12 -5.88
N LEU A 10 -4.11 -21.96 -5.88
CA LEU A 10 -4.56 -20.78 -5.17
C LEU A 10 -5.63 -20.07 -6.01
N VAL A 11 -6.77 -19.79 -5.39
CA VAL A 11 -7.86 -19.07 -6.03
C VAL A 11 -8.18 -17.84 -5.18
N VAL A 12 -8.35 -16.69 -5.85
CA VAL A 12 -8.83 -15.44 -5.27
C VAL A 12 -10.16 -15.12 -5.92
N ARG A 13 -11.24 -15.18 -5.14
CA ARG A 13 -12.59 -14.93 -5.64
C ARG A 13 -13.11 -13.60 -5.15
N LEU A 14 -13.60 -12.77 -6.06
CA LEU A 14 -14.34 -11.57 -5.71
C LEU A 14 -15.70 -11.93 -5.10
N VAL A 15 -15.96 -11.49 -3.87
CA VAL A 15 -17.21 -11.76 -3.14
C VAL A 15 -18.14 -10.56 -3.21
N ARG A 16 -17.59 -9.36 -3.00
CA ARG A 16 -18.38 -8.13 -2.89
C ARG A 16 -17.57 -6.93 -3.33
N GLN A 17 -18.25 -5.93 -3.87
CA GLN A 17 -17.68 -4.62 -4.20
C GLN A 17 -18.56 -3.53 -3.61
N LEU A 18 -17.92 -2.55 -2.99
CA LEU A 18 -18.57 -1.36 -2.43
C LEU A 18 -17.91 -0.10 -2.97
N PRO A 19 -18.66 0.83 -3.58
CA PRO A 19 -18.13 2.16 -3.86
C PRO A 19 -17.94 2.93 -2.55
N LEU A 20 -16.83 3.63 -2.43
CA LEU A 20 -16.47 4.35 -1.22
C LEU A 20 -16.93 5.81 -1.26
N HIS A 21 -17.84 6.16 -0.36
CA HIS A 21 -18.42 7.49 -0.26
C HIS A 21 -18.24 8.08 1.13
N TYR A 22 -17.94 9.37 1.20
CA TYR A 22 -17.97 10.05 2.49
C TYR A 22 -19.41 10.23 2.95
N ALA A 23 -19.69 9.87 4.21
CA ALA A 23 -21.05 9.90 4.76
C ALA A 23 -21.68 11.30 4.69
N ASP A 24 -20.88 12.35 4.86
CA ASP A 24 -21.33 13.75 4.82
C ASP A 24 -21.36 14.34 3.40
N GLY A 25 -21.12 13.54 2.35
CA GLY A 25 -21.00 14.02 0.97
C GLY A 25 -19.76 14.91 0.77
N ALA A 26 -19.73 15.74 -0.26
CA ALA A 26 -18.60 16.64 -0.51
C ALA A 26 -18.54 17.80 0.51
N ASP A 27 -17.32 18.26 0.83
CA ASP A 27 -17.11 19.46 1.65
C ASP A 27 -16.16 20.45 0.94
N PRO A 28 -16.72 21.46 0.25
CA PRO A 28 -15.93 22.47 -0.45
C PRO A 28 -15.03 23.31 0.45
N SER A 29 -15.34 23.43 1.76
CA SER A 29 -14.58 24.30 2.68
C SER A 29 -13.17 23.78 2.95
N VAL A 30 -12.98 22.46 2.82
CA VAL A 30 -11.70 21.78 2.99
C VAL A 30 -11.19 21.14 1.70
N ASP A 31 -11.85 21.39 0.56
CA ASP A 31 -11.57 20.76 -0.74
C ASP A 31 -11.72 19.22 -0.72
N ARG A 32 -12.74 18.71 0.00
CA ARG A 32 -13.02 17.27 0.09
C ARG A 32 -14.06 16.86 -0.97
N PRO A 33 -13.77 15.84 -1.81
CA PRO A 33 -14.74 15.26 -2.73
C PRO A 33 -15.87 14.50 -2.00
N ALA A 34 -16.91 14.09 -2.74
CA ALA A 34 -18.01 13.28 -2.18
C ALA A 34 -17.63 11.81 -1.96
N HIS A 35 -16.57 11.35 -2.61
CA HIS A 35 -16.10 9.97 -2.61
C HIS A 35 -14.63 9.87 -2.29
N VAL A 36 -14.20 8.68 -1.86
CA VAL A 36 -12.78 8.34 -1.76
C VAL A 36 -12.25 8.18 -3.18
N ARG A 37 -11.16 8.87 -3.52
CA ARG A 37 -10.51 8.85 -4.83
C ARG A 37 -9.21 8.05 -4.76
N ALA A 38 -8.76 7.50 -5.90
CA ALA A 38 -7.44 6.87 -6.09
C ALA A 38 -6.88 6.20 -4.83
N GLY A 39 -7.62 5.22 -4.29
CA GLY A 39 -7.32 4.65 -2.98
C GLY A 39 -6.02 3.87 -3.06
N SER A 40 -5.09 4.17 -2.16
CA SER A 40 -3.76 3.57 -2.08
C SER A 40 -3.46 3.24 -0.62
N GLY A 41 -2.86 2.09 -0.34
CA GLY A 41 -2.62 1.55 1.00
C GLY A 41 -3.91 1.25 1.81
N LEU A 42 -3.90 0.14 2.56
CA LEU A 42 -5.05 -0.24 3.39
C LEU A 42 -4.60 -0.78 4.75
N ALA A 43 -5.09 -0.18 5.83
CA ALA A 43 -4.80 -0.65 7.18
C ALA A 43 -6.02 -0.62 8.08
N TRP A 44 -6.07 -1.52 9.07
CA TRP A 44 -7.10 -1.44 10.10
C TRP A 44 -6.79 -0.35 11.13
N VAL A 45 -7.83 0.38 11.57
CA VAL A 45 -7.80 1.31 12.70
C VAL A 45 -9.09 1.17 13.52
N GLY A 46 -8.99 0.65 14.75
CA GLY A 46 -10.18 0.26 15.51
C GLY A 46 -11.01 -0.74 14.69
N GLU A 47 -12.32 -0.50 14.50
CA GLU A 47 -13.21 -1.33 13.67
C GLU A 47 -13.35 -0.82 12.22
N ARG A 48 -12.54 0.16 11.80
CA ARG A 48 -12.59 0.77 10.47
C ARG A 48 -11.36 0.43 9.65
N LEU A 49 -11.49 0.53 8.34
CA LEU A 49 -10.37 0.49 7.41
C LEU A 49 -9.91 1.91 7.09
N ALA A 50 -8.65 2.23 7.34
CA ALA A 50 -8.01 3.46 6.89
C ALA A 50 -7.45 3.25 5.48
N ILE A 51 -7.66 4.25 4.62
CA ILE A 51 -7.20 4.28 3.22
C ILE A 51 -6.52 5.63 2.97
N VAL A 52 -5.28 5.64 2.48
CA VAL A 52 -4.68 6.86 1.93
C VAL A 52 -5.11 6.98 0.46
N GLN A 53 -4.94 8.16 -0.12
CA GLN A 53 -5.38 8.42 -1.48
C GLN A 53 -4.22 9.07 -2.21
N ASP A 54 -3.88 8.51 -3.36
CA ASP A 54 -2.78 9.00 -4.18
C ASP A 54 -3.06 10.45 -4.63
N ASP A 55 -4.29 10.69 -5.07
CA ASP A 55 -4.68 11.93 -5.73
C ASP A 55 -5.45 12.90 -4.80
N ALA A 56 -5.57 12.57 -3.51
CA ALA A 56 -6.29 13.38 -2.53
C ALA A 56 -5.64 13.38 -1.13
N ASN A 57 -5.50 14.56 -0.54
CA ASN A 57 -4.88 14.72 0.79
C ASN A 57 -5.89 14.47 1.94
N PHE A 58 -6.45 13.25 2.02
CA PHE A 58 -7.26 12.78 3.14
C PHE A 58 -6.95 11.31 3.43
N ILE A 59 -7.09 10.89 4.69
CA ILE A 59 -7.21 9.47 5.04
C ILE A 59 -8.70 9.18 5.22
N ALA A 60 -9.23 8.22 4.47
CA ALA A 60 -10.61 7.79 4.61
C ALA A 60 -10.70 6.68 5.67
N LEU A 61 -11.52 6.87 6.69
CA LEU A 61 -11.87 5.85 7.69
C LEU A 61 -13.20 5.22 7.30
N VAL A 62 -13.13 4.04 6.71
CA VAL A 62 -14.22 3.32 6.06
C VAL A 62 -14.83 2.28 7.00
N ASP A 63 -16.16 2.25 7.08
CA ASP A 63 -16.89 1.09 7.58
C ASP A 63 -16.91 0.00 6.49
N PRO A 64 -16.26 -1.17 6.71
CA PRO A 64 -16.16 -2.22 5.70
C PRO A 64 -17.52 -2.86 5.35
N ALA A 65 -18.53 -2.71 6.20
CA ALA A 65 -19.87 -3.26 5.94
C ALA A 65 -20.62 -2.39 4.92
N SER A 66 -20.59 -1.06 5.07
CA SER A 66 -21.36 -0.13 4.25
C SER A 66 -20.58 0.56 3.12
N GLY A 67 -19.26 0.69 3.25
CA GLY A 67 -18.43 1.50 2.36
C GLY A 67 -18.50 3.01 2.65
N HIS A 68 -19.20 3.42 3.71
CA HIS A 68 -19.23 4.81 4.14
C HIS A 68 -17.93 5.19 4.85
N ALA A 69 -17.45 6.40 4.57
CA ALA A 69 -16.20 6.92 5.09
C ALA A 69 -16.40 8.21 5.89
N THR A 70 -15.56 8.40 6.91
CA THR A 70 -15.25 9.73 7.46
C THR A 70 -13.85 10.13 7.04
N ALA A 71 -13.54 11.43 6.99
CA ALA A 71 -12.22 11.90 6.57
C ALA A 71 -11.38 12.39 7.75
N VAL A 72 -10.12 11.93 7.81
CA VAL A 72 -9.05 12.67 8.47
C VAL A 72 -8.47 13.64 7.45
N VAL A 73 -8.58 14.94 7.73
CA VAL A 73 -8.16 16.00 6.79
C VAL A 73 -6.66 16.23 6.92
N LEU A 74 -5.88 15.92 5.88
CA LEU A 74 -4.45 16.18 5.86
C LEU A 74 -4.16 17.66 5.52
N PRO A 75 -2.94 18.17 5.72
CA PRO A 75 -2.57 19.49 5.23
C PRO A 75 -2.77 19.61 3.71
N ALA A 76 -3.18 20.80 3.28
CA ALA A 76 -3.27 21.09 1.85
C ALA A 76 -1.87 21.08 1.20
N GLY A 77 -1.84 20.82 -0.11
CA GLY A 77 -0.63 21.02 -0.92
C GLY A 77 -0.29 22.51 -1.08
N GLU A 78 0.79 22.81 -1.80
CA GLU A 78 1.36 24.17 -1.91
C GLU A 78 0.36 25.22 -2.42
N SER A 79 -0.63 24.83 -3.23
CA SER A 79 -1.66 25.73 -3.76
C SER A 79 -2.89 25.86 -2.86
N GLY A 80 -2.85 25.32 -1.64
CA GLY A 80 -3.99 25.32 -0.70
C GLY A 80 -5.11 24.32 -1.06
N VAL A 81 -4.87 23.45 -2.05
CA VAL A 81 -5.81 22.41 -2.51
C VAL A 81 -5.42 21.04 -1.97
N ARG A 82 -6.38 20.12 -1.98
CA ARG A 82 -6.25 18.72 -1.56
C ARG A 82 -6.61 17.72 -2.64
N GLN A 83 -7.18 18.15 -3.77
CA GLN A 83 -7.47 17.28 -4.91
C GLN A 83 -6.48 17.51 -6.05
N PHE A 84 -5.90 16.43 -6.59
CA PHE A 84 -4.85 16.49 -7.59
C PHE A 84 -5.21 15.64 -8.81
N ASP A 85 -5.24 16.23 -10.00
CA ASP A 85 -5.52 15.48 -11.22
C ASP A 85 -5.00 16.19 -12.48
N THR A 86 -5.06 15.50 -13.62
CA THR A 86 -4.56 16.02 -14.90
C THR A 86 -5.39 17.22 -15.34
N GLY A 87 -6.71 17.19 -15.12
CA GLY A 87 -7.63 18.26 -15.51
C GLY A 87 -7.34 19.57 -14.77
N ARG A 88 -6.89 19.49 -13.52
CA ARG A 88 -6.44 20.63 -12.70
C ARG A 88 -5.01 21.08 -13.00
N GLY A 89 -4.21 20.27 -13.70
CA GLY A 89 -2.81 20.57 -13.98
C GLY A 89 -1.89 20.58 -12.74
N ASN A 90 -2.32 19.98 -11.63
CA ASN A 90 -1.65 20.06 -10.33
C ASN A 90 -1.13 18.71 -9.81
N LYS A 91 -1.15 17.62 -10.61
CA LYS A 91 -0.65 16.28 -10.23
C LYS A 91 0.75 16.26 -9.59
N LYS A 92 1.61 17.23 -9.89
CA LYS A 92 2.96 17.31 -9.33
C LYS A 92 3.01 17.81 -7.88
N GLN A 93 1.87 18.24 -7.33
CA GLN A 93 1.76 18.83 -5.99
C GLN A 93 1.28 17.84 -4.92
N LYS A 94 0.80 16.64 -5.31
CA LYS A 94 0.34 15.61 -4.37
C LYS A 94 1.48 15.10 -3.48
N PHE A 95 1.12 14.63 -2.30
CA PHE A 95 2.06 13.96 -1.41
C PHE A 95 2.38 12.54 -1.89
N ASP A 96 1.52 11.92 -2.71
CA ASP A 96 1.73 10.59 -3.28
C ASP A 96 1.93 9.57 -2.14
N LEU A 97 0.98 9.57 -1.20
CA LEU A 97 0.98 8.63 -0.07
C LEU A 97 0.49 7.29 -0.61
N GLU A 98 1.41 6.33 -0.73
CA GLU A 98 1.12 5.03 -1.34
C GLU A 98 1.12 3.89 -0.32
N ALA A 99 1.96 3.97 0.72
CA ALA A 99 1.96 2.96 1.78
C ALA A 99 1.27 3.45 3.06
N LEU A 100 0.48 2.58 3.67
CA LEU A 100 -0.19 2.85 4.94
C LEU A 100 -0.06 1.64 5.88
N VAL A 101 0.40 1.88 7.10
CA VAL A 101 0.52 0.84 8.13
C VAL A 101 -0.05 1.32 9.46
N SER A 102 -0.79 0.43 10.13
CA SER A 102 -1.16 0.61 11.54
C SER A 102 -0.09 0.01 12.41
N VAL A 103 0.33 0.76 13.42
CA VAL A 103 1.37 0.35 14.37
C VAL A 103 0.77 0.26 15.77
N ASP A 104 1.12 -0.80 16.49
CA ASP A 104 0.77 -0.94 17.90
C ASP A 104 1.40 0.21 18.69
N SER A 105 0.59 0.89 19.48
CA SER A 105 1.02 1.99 20.35
C SER A 105 0.26 1.95 21.68
N PRO A 106 0.94 2.22 22.81
CA PRO A 106 0.28 2.26 24.12
C PRO A 106 -0.73 3.41 24.23
N ASP A 107 -0.57 4.46 23.42
CA ASP A 107 -1.38 5.67 23.44
C ASP A 107 -2.64 5.57 22.56
N GLY A 108 -2.96 4.37 22.04
CA GLY A 108 -4.07 4.13 21.12
C GLY A 108 -3.61 3.89 19.68
N PRO A 109 -4.55 3.83 18.71
CA PRO A 109 -4.23 3.51 17.32
C PRO A 109 -3.26 4.53 16.70
N PHE A 110 -2.18 4.04 16.08
CA PHE A 110 -1.18 4.86 15.40
C PHE A 110 -1.11 4.48 13.93
N LEU A 111 -1.41 5.43 13.04
CA LEU A 111 -1.24 5.26 11.60
C LEU A 111 0.03 5.96 11.13
N LEU A 112 0.75 5.29 10.22
CA LEU A 112 1.85 5.86 9.46
C LEU A 112 1.55 5.72 7.96
N ALA A 113 1.38 6.86 7.29
CA ALA A 113 1.34 6.93 5.84
C ALA A 113 2.69 7.40 5.30
N ILE A 114 3.13 6.81 4.19
CA ILE A 114 4.46 7.01 3.63
C ILE A 114 4.31 7.43 2.17
N GLY A 115 4.95 8.54 1.81
CA GLY A 115 5.04 8.96 0.42
C GLY A 115 5.89 8.02 -0.42
N SER A 116 5.66 7.98 -1.73
CA SER A 116 6.42 7.07 -2.61
C SER A 116 7.92 7.37 -2.70
N GLY A 117 8.33 8.63 -2.43
CA GLY A 117 9.73 9.05 -2.56
C GLY A 117 10.23 9.21 -4.00
N SER A 118 9.35 9.07 -5.00
CA SER A 118 9.65 9.22 -6.44
C SER A 118 10.02 10.65 -6.86
N SER A 119 9.78 11.63 -5.99
CA SER A 119 10.35 12.98 -6.11
C SER A 119 10.55 13.61 -4.75
N LYS A 120 11.36 14.67 -4.66
CA LYS A 120 11.59 15.42 -3.42
C LYS A 120 10.32 15.92 -2.72
N ARG A 121 9.24 16.12 -3.48
CA ARG A 121 7.94 16.55 -2.94
C ARG A 121 7.19 15.43 -2.22
N ARG A 122 7.46 14.19 -2.63
CA ARG A 122 6.88 12.94 -2.14
C ARG A 122 7.72 12.31 -1.05
N GLU A 123 8.83 12.94 -0.67
CA GLU A 123 9.65 12.59 0.49
C GLU A 123 9.00 13.11 1.79
N ARG A 124 7.79 12.59 2.05
CA ARG A 124 6.90 13.00 3.14
C ARG A 124 6.39 11.75 3.85
N MET A 125 6.05 11.90 5.12
CA MET A 125 5.36 10.91 5.91
C MET A 125 4.27 11.60 6.72
N VAL A 126 3.17 10.92 6.98
CA VAL A 126 2.09 11.42 7.84
C VAL A 126 1.91 10.46 8.99
N THR A 127 1.89 10.99 10.21
CA THR A 127 1.50 10.23 11.39
C THR A 127 0.13 10.70 11.86
N VAL A 128 -0.70 9.75 12.30
CA VAL A 128 -1.96 10.04 12.98
C VAL A 128 -1.97 9.24 14.28
N LYS A 129 -1.77 9.92 15.41
CA LYS A 129 -1.89 9.35 16.75
C LYS A 129 -3.37 9.36 17.15
N ARG A 130 -3.85 8.29 17.78
CA ARG A 130 -5.26 8.11 18.18
C ARG A 130 -6.21 8.28 17.00
N ALA A 131 -5.84 7.69 15.87
CA ALA A 131 -6.56 7.84 14.62
C ALA A 131 -8.03 7.44 14.76
N GLY A 132 -8.93 8.35 14.38
CA GLY A 132 -10.38 8.13 14.49
C GLY A 132 -10.98 8.33 15.88
N GLU A 133 -10.21 8.81 16.86
CA GLU A 133 -10.68 9.27 18.16
C GLU A 133 -10.90 10.79 18.17
N ALA A 134 -11.59 11.32 19.19
CA ALA A 134 -11.98 12.72 19.26
C ALA A 134 -10.80 13.70 19.36
N ASP A 135 -9.66 13.24 19.87
CA ASP A 135 -8.44 14.03 20.04
C ASP A 135 -7.30 13.47 19.18
N GLU A 136 -7.61 12.95 18.00
CA GLU A 136 -6.60 12.54 17.01
C GLU A 136 -5.56 13.66 16.76
N ALA A 137 -4.29 13.27 16.64
CA ALA A 137 -3.19 14.21 16.44
C ALA A 137 -2.40 13.84 15.18
N LEU A 138 -2.42 14.75 14.22
CA LEU A 138 -1.80 14.59 12.92
C LEU A 138 -0.49 15.37 12.81
N SER A 139 0.53 14.75 12.21
CA SER A 139 1.76 15.43 11.79
C SER A 139 2.12 15.09 10.36
N LEU A 140 2.41 16.10 9.54
CA LEU A 140 3.04 15.95 8.22
C LEU A 140 4.54 16.24 8.36
N ILE A 141 5.37 15.27 8.01
CA ILE A 141 6.80 15.28 8.26
C ILE A 141 7.54 15.23 6.92
N ALA A 142 8.43 16.18 6.68
CA ALA A 142 9.41 16.07 5.61
C ALA A 142 10.54 15.14 6.04
N ALA A 143 10.86 14.13 5.23
CA ALA A 143 11.82 13.10 5.60
C ALA A 143 12.98 12.93 4.59
N PRO A 144 13.54 13.99 3.99
CA PRO A 144 14.51 13.86 2.89
C PRO A 144 15.73 13.00 3.26
N GLY A 145 16.22 13.09 4.50
CA GLY A 145 17.34 12.26 4.99
C GLY A 145 17.03 10.76 4.97
N LEU A 146 15.81 10.35 5.34
CA LEU A 146 15.38 8.96 5.26
C LEU A 146 15.30 8.48 3.80
N TYR A 147 14.70 9.27 2.92
CA TYR A 147 14.62 8.91 1.50
C TYR A 147 15.99 8.89 0.82
N ASP A 148 16.95 9.72 1.26
CA ASP A 148 18.33 9.69 0.78
C ASP A 148 19.04 8.38 1.14
N VAL A 149 18.92 7.89 2.38
CA VAL A 149 19.54 6.60 2.75
C VAL A 149 18.88 5.43 2.04
N LEU A 150 17.56 5.46 1.84
CA LEU A 150 16.85 4.46 1.06
C LEU A 150 17.29 4.48 -0.41
N ARG A 151 17.49 5.67 -0.99
CA ARG A 151 17.88 5.84 -2.40
C ARG A 151 19.30 5.37 -2.67
N GLN A 152 20.21 5.59 -1.71
CA GLN A 152 21.59 5.10 -1.78
C GLN A 152 21.66 3.57 -1.72
N ALA A 153 20.66 2.91 -1.11
CA ALA A 153 20.55 1.47 -1.08
C ALA A 153 19.93 0.94 -2.39
N THR A 154 20.74 0.90 -3.47
CA THR A 154 20.29 0.54 -4.83
C THR A 154 19.69 -0.87 -4.96
N ASP A 155 20.00 -1.76 -4.02
CA ASP A 155 19.37 -3.08 -3.97
C ASP A 155 17.89 -3.02 -3.55
N PHE A 156 17.45 -1.90 -2.98
CA PHE A 156 16.07 -1.57 -2.65
C PHE A 156 15.48 -0.58 -3.66
N SER A 157 16.16 0.54 -3.91
CA SER A 157 15.64 1.61 -4.78
C SER A 157 15.67 1.30 -6.27
N GLY A 158 16.44 0.30 -6.72
CA GLY A 158 16.51 -0.05 -8.15
C GLY A 158 16.94 1.14 -9.03
N SER A 159 16.23 1.36 -10.14
CA SER A 159 16.42 2.53 -11.00
C SER A 159 15.75 3.79 -10.45
N ASP A 160 14.61 3.65 -9.79
CA ASP A 160 13.78 4.74 -9.28
C ASP A 160 13.18 4.40 -7.91
N MET A 161 13.29 5.33 -6.96
CA MET A 161 12.67 5.19 -5.64
C MET A 161 11.15 5.23 -5.76
N ASN A 162 10.48 4.15 -5.35
CA ASN A 162 9.02 4.09 -5.30
C ASN A 162 8.56 3.12 -4.20
N ILE A 163 8.11 3.65 -3.05
CA ILE A 163 7.54 2.86 -1.95
C ILE A 163 6.03 2.72 -2.19
N GLU A 164 5.50 1.50 -2.13
CA GLU A 164 4.06 1.23 -2.32
C GLU A 164 3.44 0.50 -1.12
N GLY A 165 4.23 -0.23 -0.33
CA GLY A 165 3.70 -1.00 0.80
C GLY A 165 4.54 -0.90 2.06
N ALA A 166 3.90 -1.12 3.21
CA ALA A 166 4.59 -1.17 4.49
C ALA A 166 3.91 -2.13 5.47
N VAL A 167 4.71 -2.88 6.23
CA VAL A 167 4.22 -3.73 7.32
C VAL A 167 5.08 -3.56 8.57
N CYS A 168 4.46 -3.68 9.74
CA CYS A 168 5.14 -3.72 11.03
C CYS A 168 5.20 -5.16 11.56
N ILE A 169 6.40 -5.65 11.86
CA ILE A 169 6.67 -7.00 12.40
C ILE A 169 7.53 -6.84 13.65
N GLY A 170 6.90 -6.81 14.82
CA GLY A 170 7.59 -6.45 16.07
C GLY A 170 8.22 -5.05 15.94
N ASP A 171 9.53 -4.96 16.23
CA ASP A 171 10.30 -3.70 16.13
C ASP A 171 10.84 -3.41 14.71
N VAL A 172 10.22 -3.98 13.68
CA VAL A 172 10.65 -3.81 12.28
C VAL A 172 9.54 -3.16 11.48
N LEU A 173 9.85 -2.04 10.84
CA LEU A 173 9.07 -1.50 9.72
C LEU A 173 9.69 -2.03 8.44
N ARG A 174 9.00 -2.94 7.75
CA ARG A 174 9.41 -3.42 6.42
C ARG A 174 8.71 -2.61 5.35
N LEU A 175 9.49 -2.03 4.44
CA LEU A 175 9.00 -1.29 3.28
C LEU A 175 9.03 -2.18 2.04
N PHE A 176 8.07 -1.99 1.15
CA PHE A 176 7.95 -2.63 -0.16
C PHE A 176 8.16 -1.57 -1.24
N GLY A 177 9.22 -1.74 -2.01
CA GLY A 177 9.57 -0.90 -3.14
C GLY A 177 9.11 -1.54 -4.45
N ARG A 178 8.52 -0.73 -5.32
CA ARG A 178 8.00 -1.14 -6.61
C ARG A 178 9.00 -0.94 -7.73
N GLY A 179 9.19 -1.98 -8.51
CA GLY A 179 10.15 -2.00 -9.61
C GLY A 179 9.51 -1.83 -10.99
N ASN A 180 8.80 -0.74 -11.26
CA ASN A 180 8.17 -0.47 -12.56
C ASN A 180 8.73 0.76 -13.32
N GLY A 181 9.74 1.46 -12.77
CA GLY A 181 10.38 2.59 -13.43
C GLY A 181 11.13 2.20 -14.73
N GLU A 182 11.55 3.19 -15.51
CA GLU A 182 12.39 2.93 -16.68
C GLU A 182 13.77 2.40 -16.23
N ALA A 183 14.34 1.48 -17.01
CA ALA A 183 15.70 1.05 -16.77
C ALA A 183 16.66 2.24 -16.95
N SER A 184 17.51 2.49 -15.96
CA SER A 184 18.59 3.45 -16.10
C SER A 184 19.82 2.77 -16.71
N LYS A 185 20.81 3.57 -17.15
CA LYS A 185 22.10 3.02 -17.63
C LYS A 185 22.84 2.15 -16.59
N ARG A 186 22.47 2.23 -15.30
CA ARG A 186 23.19 1.59 -14.19
C ARG A 186 22.36 0.58 -13.41
N HIS A 187 21.04 0.69 -13.42
CA HIS A 187 20.15 -0.11 -12.58
C HIS A 187 18.87 -0.49 -13.32
N LEU A 188 18.41 -1.71 -13.10
CA LEU A 188 17.13 -2.21 -13.59
C LEU A 188 16.01 -1.85 -12.58
N PRO A 189 14.76 -1.79 -13.02
CA PRO A 189 13.63 -1.64 -12.10
C PRO A 189 13.44 -2.95 -11.32
N LEU A 190 13.41 -2.86 -9.99
CA LEU A 190 13.47 -4.03 -9.10
C LEU A 190 12.39 -3.92 -8.02
N ASP A 191 11.60 -4.99 -7.85
CA ASP A 191 10.73 -5.11 -6.70
C ASP A 191 11.60 -5.53 -5.52
N ALA A 192 11.47 -4.84 -4.39
CA ALA A 192 12.37 -5.04 -3.27
C ALA A 192 11.70 -4.78 -1.92
N THR A 193 12.31 -5.30 -0.86
CA THR A 193 11.96 -4.94 0.51
C THR A 193 13.21 -4.56 1.27
N CYS A 194 13.08 -3.61 2.20
CA CYS A 194 14.07 -3.34 3.22
C CYS A 194 13.42 -3.22 4.60
N ASP A 195 14.18 -3.54 5.63
CA ASP A 195 13.77 -3.44 7.02
C ASP A 195 14.41 -2.20 7.66
N LEU A 196 13.59 -1.41 8.34
CA LEU A 196 13.99 -0.33 9.23
C LEU A 196 13.67 -0.72 10.67
N HIS A 197 14.52 -0.30 11.61
CA HIS A 197 14.25 -0.50 13.03
C HIS A 197 13.17 0.50 13.49
N TRP A 198 11.98 0.00 13.82
CA TRP A 198 10.79 0.82 14.10
C TRP A 198 11.01 1.86 15.21
N PRO A 199 11.59 1.52 16.37
CA PRO A 199 11.89 2.53 17.39
C PRO A 199 12.73 3.69 16.87
N SER A 200 13.73 3.41 16.02
CA SER A 200 14.57 4.46 15.40
C SER A 200 13.82 5.27 14.34
N VAL A 201 12.87 4.65 13.61
CA VAL A 201 11.97 5.38 12.70
C VAL A 201 11.12 6.35 13.51
N ARG A 202 10.54 5.92 14.63
CA ARG A 202 9.73 6.80 15.49
C ARG A 202 10.55 7.97 16.03
N ASP A 203 11.74 7.71 16.57
CA ASP A 203 12.63 8.76 17.08
C ASP A 203 12.99 9.77 15.96
N TYR A 204 13.22 9.28 14.74
CA TYR A 204 13.42 10.12 13.56
C TYR A 204 12.19 10.96 13.21
N LEU A 205 10.99 10.38 13.23
CA LEU A 205 9.73 11.08 12.92
C LEU A 205 9.40 12.18 13.93
N ASP A 206 9.74 11.98 15.20
CA ASP A 206 9.53 12.98 16.26
C ASP A 206 10.56 14.13 16.18
N ALA A 207 11.74 13.91 15.60
CA ALA A 207 12.81 14.92 15.51
C ALA A 207 13.68 14.77 14.23
N PRO A 208 13.10 14.96 13.03
CA PRO A 208 13.75 14.63 11.74
C PRO A 208 14.99 15.47 11.43
N ASP A 209 15.10 16.66 12.04
CA ASP A 209 16.24 17.57 11.86
C ASP A 209 17.39 17.30 12.85
N SER A 210 17.18 16.44 13.86
CA SER A 210 18.13 16.22 14.96
C SER A 210 18.50 14.76 15.18
N VAL A 211 17.76 13.83 14.57
CA VAL A 211 17.99 12.40 14.66
C VAL A 211 18.43 11.90 13.28
N GLU A 212 19.48 11.08 13.25
CA GLU A 212 19.95 10.45 12.02
C GLU A 212 18.91 9.46 11.47
N PRO A 213 18.71 9.40 10.14
CA PRO A 213 17.75 8.48 9.55
C PRO A 213 18.17 7.01 9.80
N PRO A 214 17.22 6.12 10.12
CA PRO A 214 17.52 4.70 10.28
C PRO A 214 18.02 4.09 8.97
N MET A 215 19.12 3.35 9.04
CA MET A 215 19.70 2.68 7.87
C MET A 215 18.88 1.45 7.45
N PRO A 216 18.60 1.27 6.14
CA PRO A 216 17.93 0.06 5.64
C PRO A 216 18.77 -1.19 5.84
N ARG A 217 18.13 -2.28 6.25
CA ARG A 217 18.74 -3.60 6.47
C ARG A 217 17.94 -4.68 5.78
N ARG A 218 18.52 -5.89 5.72
CA ARG A 218 17.88 -7.10 5.18
C ARG A 218 17.21 -6.87 3.82
N LEU A 219 17.95 -6.22 2.91
CA LEU A 219 17.48 -5.98 1.56
C LEU A 219 17.23 -7.31 0.85
N ARG A 220 16.09 -7.40 0.16
CA ARG A 220 15.66 -8.56 -0.62
C ARG A 220 15.03 -8.06 -1.91
N GLN A 221 15.38 -8.70 -3.01
CA GLN A 221 14.85 -8.43 -4.34
C GLN A 221 13.95 -9.56 -4.79
N TYR A 222 12.93 -9.23 -5.56
CA TYR A 222 11.86 -10.12 -5.97
C TYR A 222 11.62 -10.10 -7.47
N SER A 223 11.14 -11.22 -7.99
CA SER A 223 10.53 -11.36 -9.29
C SER A 223 9.12 -11.91 -9.07
N LEU A 224 8.10 -11.09 -9.33
CA LEU A 224 6.71 -11.40 -8.95
C LEU A 224 5.91 -12.13 -10.05
N GLY A 225 6.55 -12.41 -11.19
CA GLY A 225 5.88 -12.99 -12.36
C GLY A 225 5.18 -11.93 -13.23
N GLU A 226 4.19 -12.37 -14.00
CA GLU A 226 3.55 -11.57 -15.03
C GLU A 226 2.04 -11.87 -15.10
N ALA A 227 1.26 -10.88 -15.52
CA ALA A 227 -0.13 -11.03 -15.94
C ALA A 227 -0.26 -10.55 -17.39
N ASN A 228 -0.79 -11.40 -18.28
CA ASN A 228 -0.89 -11.11 -19.72
C ASN A 228 0.44 -10.63 -20.37
N GLY A 229 1.58 -11.18 -19.93
CA GLY A 229 2.90 -10.80 -20.44
C GLY A 229 3.43 -9.44 -19.94
N VAL A 230 2.70 -8.79 -19.02
CA VAL A 230 3.14 -7.59 -18.32
C VAL A 230 3.61 -7.97 -16.93
N ARG A 231 4.77 -7.46 -16.52
CA ARG A 231 5.38 -7.74 -15.22
C ARG A 231 4.49 -7.26 -14.07
N LEU A 232 4.35 -8.10 -13.06
CA LEU A 232 3.76 -7.73 -11.76
C LEU A 232 4.80 -6.99 -10.89
N SER A 233 4.35 -5.95 -10.21
CA SER A 233 5.14 -5.22 -9.20
C SER A 233 4.31 -4.94 -7.95
N PHE A 234 4.95 -4.81 -6.79
CA PHE A 234 4.24 -4.63 -5.52
C PHE A 234 3.35 -3.37 -5.55
N THR A 235 2.19 -3.47 -4.91
CA THR A 235 1.27 -2.33 -4.70
C THR A 235 0.86 -2.16 -3.24
N ASP A 236 0.82 -3.23 -2.44
CA ASP A 236 0.67 -3.12 -0.96
C ASP A 236 1.00 -4.46 -0.27
N ALA A 237 1.13 -4.46 1.05
CA ALA A 237 1.30 -5.66 1.85
C ALA A 237 0.69 -5.56 3.26
N THR A 238 0.33 -6.71 3.84
CA THR A 238 -0.21 -6.79 5.20
C THR A 238 0.27 -8.04 5.92
N VAL A 239 0.46 -7.96 7.24
CA VAL A 239 0.76 -9.14 8.06
C VAL A 239 -0.47 -10.03 8.10
N ALA A 240 -0.30 -11.31 7.75
CA ALA A 240 -1.41 -12.24 7.65
C ALA A 240 -2.05 -12.47 9.02
N TRP A 241 -3.38 -12.28 9.09
CA TRP A 241 -4.22 -12.66 10.24
C TRP A 241 -3.79 -12.09 11.60
N GLY A 242 -3.10 -10.94 11.60
CA GLY A 242 -2.59 -10.33 12.81
C GLY A 242 -1.53 -11.19 13.54
N ASP A 243 -0.84 -12.07 12.84
CA ASP A 243 0.24 -12.87 13.41
C ASP A 243 1.34 -11.98 14.00
N ARG A 244 1.62 -12.18 15.29
CA ARG A 244 2.65 -11.45 16.05
C ARG A 244 3.94 -12.25 16.21
N SER A 245 4.07 -13.38 15.52
CA SER A 245 5.29 -14.18 15.52
C SER A 245 6.47 -13.39 14.95
N ALA A 246 7.69 -13.83 15.24
CA ALA A 246 8.90 -13.18 14.73
C ALA A 246 9.10 -13.35 13.21
N GLN A 247 8.38 -14.30 12.59
CA GLN A 247 8.47 -14.62 11.18
C GLN A 247 7.05 -14.89 10.63
N PRO A 248 6.19 -13.86 10.59
CA PRO A 248 4.82 -14.04 10.17
C PRO A 248 4.74 -14.20 8.65
N VAL A 249 3.66 -14.83 8.20
CA VAL A 249 3.28 -14.77 6.79
C VAL A 249 2.89 -13.33 6.46
N VAL A 250 3.36 -12.83 5.32
CA VAL A 250 2.94 -11.54 4.78
C VAL A 250 2.13 -11.78 3.51
N LEU A 251 0.91 -11.26 3.46
CA LEU A 251 0.17 -11.18 2.21
C LEU A 251 0.58 -9.91 1.47
N TYR A 252 0.67 -9.99 0.14
CA TYR A 252 0.99 -8.84 -0.70
C TYR A 252 0.03 -8.78 -1.88
N THR A 253 -0.10 -7.58 -2.42
CA THR A 253 -0.74 -7.32 -3.70
C THR A 253 0.31 -6.88 -4.71
N ALA A 254 0.04 -7.21 -5.97
CA ALA A 254 0.85 -6.76 -7.08
C ALA A 254 -0.04 -6.43 -8.28
N ALA A 255 0.35 -5.42 -9.05
CA ALA A 255 -0.34 -5.02 -10.27
C ALA A 255 0.62 -5.04 -11.46
N ALA A 256 0.07 -5.43 -12.61
CA ALA A 256 0.76 -5.39 -13.90
C ALA A 256 0.24 -4.18 -14.68
N GLU A 257 0.91 -3.04 -14.52
CA GLU A 257 0.56 -1.79 -15.18
C GLU A 257 1.51 -1.51 -16.36
N GLY A 258 0.93 -1.08 -17.48
CA GLY A 258 1.69 -0.66 -18.67
C GLY A 258 2.17 -1.83 -19.53
N SER A 259 1.53 -2.01 -20.69
CA SER A 259 2.05 -2.88 -21.75
C SER A 259 3.07 -2.10 -22.61
N PRO A 260 4.15 -2.74 -23.11
CA PRO A 260 5.02 -2.14 -24.13
C PRO A 260 4.28 -1.60 -25.38
N ASP A 261 3.08 -2.14 -25.66
CA ASP A 261 2.24 -1.77 -26.80
C ASP A 261 1.12 -0.78 -26.45
N SER A 262 0.97 -0.40 -25.18
CA SER A 262 -0.12 0.48 -24.75
C SER A 262 0.20 1.95 -25.07
N ARG A 263 -0.55 2.52 -26.02
CA ARG A 263 -0.49 3.94 -26.39
C ARG A 263 -1.16 4.87 -25.34
N ARG A 264 -1.50 4.33 -24.15
CA ARG A 264 -2.17 5.02 -23.05
C ARG A 264 -1.46 4.64 -21.74
N ASP A 265 -1.05 5.65 -20.96
CA ASP A 265 -0.72 5.46 -19.55
C ASP A 265 -1.94 4.88 -18.81
N GLY A 266 -1.73 3.87 -17.95
CA GLY A 266 -2.73 3.42 -16.97
C GLY A 266 -3.59 2.20 -17.34
N GLU A 267 -3.26 1.40 -18.35
CA GLU A 267 -3.96 0.12 -18.56
C GLU A 267 -3.40 -0.97 -17.63
N VAL A 268 -4.28 -1.60 -16.86
CA VAL A 268 -3.95 -2.67 -15.92
C VAL A 268 -4.20 -4.02 -16.59
N ALA A 269 -3.12 -4.76 -16.84
CA ALA A 269 -3.15 -6.08 -17.46
C ALA A 269 -3.65 -7.19 -16.51
N GLY A 270 -3.61 -6.91 -15.20
CA GLY A 270 -4.15 -7.75 -14.13
C GLY A 270 -3.48 -7.47 -12.79
N SER A 271 -4.09 -7.96 -11.71
CA SER A 271 -3.50 -7.94 -10.37
C SER A 271 -3.40 -9.34 -9.78
N ALA A 272 -2.53 -9.47 -8.78
CA ALA A 272 -2.30 -10.69 -8.03
C ALA A 272 -2.45 -10.43 -6.52
N ILE A 273 -2.88 -11.47 -5.80
CA ILE A 273 -2.60 -11.62 -4.37
C ILE A 273 -1.59 -12.73 -4.23
N GLY A 274 -0.59 -12.51 -3.41
CA GLY A 274 0.33 -13.57 -3.03
C GLY A 274 0.65 -13.53 -1.55
N PHE A 275 1.49 -14.48 -1.15
CA PHE A 275 2.03 -14.54 0.18
C PHE A 275 3.53 -14.78 0.15
N LEU A 276 4.20 -14.27 1.18
CA LEU A 276 5.57 -14.55 1.54
C LEU A 276 5.53 -15.33 2.86
N ASP A 277 5.91 -16.59 2.82
CA ASP A 277 5.95 -17.49 3.98
C ASP A 277 7.41 -17.80 4.35
N PRO A 278 7.93 -17.21 5.44
CA PRO A 278 9.29 -17.44 5.90
C PRO A 278 9.42 -18.67 6.83
N ARG A 279 8.33 -19.38 7.13
CA ARG A 279 8.30 -20.43 8.17
C ARG A 279 8.91 -21.76 7.72
N CYS A 280 9.03 -21.97 6.41
CA CYS A 280 9.67 -23.14 5.81
C CYS A 280 11.20 -22.97 5.73
N GLU A 281 11.92 -24.03 5.30
CA GLU A 281 13.32 -23.88 4.90
C GLU A 281 13.43 -22.99 3.66
N GLY A 282 13.86 -21.75 3.87
CA GLY A 282 13.82 -20.70 2.85
C GLY A 282 12.47 -19.96 2.80
N THR A 283 12.41 -18.89 2.02
CA THR A 283 11.19 -18.10 1.87
C THR A 283 10.36 -18.62 0.69
N VAL A 284 9.18 -19.15 0.97
CA VAL A 284 8.23 -19.56 -0.05
C VAL A 284 7.41 -18.34 -0.47
N MET A 285 7.30 -18.13 -1.78
CA MET A 285 6.50 -17.05 -2.34
C MET A 285 5.63 -17.59 -3.47
N ARG A 286 4.31 -17.54 -3.29
CA ARG A 286 3.32 -17.98 -4.29
C ARG A 286 2.28 -16.90 -4.48
N TYR A 287 1.62 -16.91 -5.63
CA TYR A 287 0.54 -15.98 -5.94
C TYR A 287 -0.55 -16.60 -6.80
N ALA A 288 -1.70 -15.96 -6.76
CA ALA A 288 -2.82 -16.16 -7.66
C ALA A 288 -3.22 -14.84 -8.29
N LEU A 289 -3.58 -14.90 -9.57
CA LEU A 289 -4.16 -13.77 -10.29
C LEU A 289 -5.63 -13.61 -9.95
N LEU A 290 -6.10 -12.37 -9.90
CA LEU A 290 -7.53 -12.07 -9.73
C LEU A 290 -8.28 -12.46 -11.00
N ARG A 291 -9.30 -13.31 -10.84
CA ARG A 291 -10.13 -13.81 -11.94
C ARG A 291 -11.61 -13.66 -11.62
N ASP A 292 -12.41 -13.51 -12.66
CA ASP A 292 -13.86 -13.55 -12.56
C ASP A 292 -14.38 -14.99 -12.40
N MET A 293 -15.71 -15.14 -12.35
CA MET A 293 -16.36 -16.44 -12.19
C MET A 293 -16.23 -17.35 -13.41
N GLN A 294 -15.87 -16.80 -14.57
CA GLN A 294 -15.61 -17.51 -15.82
C GLN A 294 -14.14 -17.91 -15.94
N GLY A 295 -13.28 -17.43 -15.03
CA GLY A 295 -11.84 -17.68 -15.01
C GLY A 295 -11.04 -16.65 -15.81
N GLU A 296 -11.66 -15.60 -16.32
CA GLU A 296 -10.99 -14.53 -17.07
C GLU A 296 -10.28 -13.57 -16.10
N LEU A 297 -9.16 -12.99 -16.55
CA LEU A 297 -8.40 -12.05 -15.73
C LEU A 297 -9.19 -10.76 -15.51
N LEU A 298 -9.23 -10.30 -14.28
CA LEU A 298 -9.86 -9.03 -13.92
C LEU A 298 -8.84 -7.89 -14.08
N PRO A 299 -9.10 -6.88 -14.95
CA PRO A 299 -8.25 -5.72 -15.13
C PRO A 299 -8.50 -4.68 -14.03
N LEU A 300 -8.35 -5.10 -12.77
CA LEU A 300 -8.58 -4.27 -11.58
C LEU A 300 -7.23 -3.92 -10.96
N LYS A 301 -6.97 -2.64 -10.73
CA LYS A 301 -5.76 -2.14 -10.09
C LYS A 301 -5.91 -2.22 -8.57
N VAL A 302 -5.34 -3.27 -7.99
CA VAL A 302 -5.37 -3.46 -6.53
C VAL A 302 -4.23 -2.68 -5.88
N GLU A 303 -4.58 -1.70 -5.04
CA GLU A 303 -3.64 -0.73 -4.45
C GLU A 303 -3.65 -0.75 -2.91
N GLY A 304 -4.33 -1.71 -2.30
CA GLY A 304 -4.23 -1.90 -0.86
C GLY A 304 -4.81 -3.23 -0.40
N ILE A 305 -4.30 -3.77 0.71
CA ILE A 305 -4.75 -5.06 1.27
C ILE A 305 -4.82 -5.06 2.80
N ALA A 306 -5.89 -5.64 3.34
CA ALA A 306 -6.03 -5.94 4.75
C ALA A 306 -6.68 -7.31 4.94
N CYS A 307 -6.21 -8.08 5.93
CA CYS A 307 -6.85 -9.35 6.27
C CYS A 307 -8.22 -9.14 6.92
N GLY A 308 -9.15 -10.04 6.66
CA GLY A 308 -10.35 -10.20 7.48
C GLY A 308 -9.98 -10.58 8.91
N ARG A 309 -10.75 -10.07 9.87
CA ARG A 309 -10.50 -10.29 11.31
C ARG A 309 -11.17 -11.55 11.86
N ALA A 310 -12.32 -11.91 11.29
CA ALA A 310 -13.11 -13.05 11.75
C ALA A 310 -12.88 -14.33 10.92
N ASP A 311 -12.36 -14.20 9.69
CA ASP A 311 -12.14 -15.31 8.77
C ASP A 311 -10.77 -15.14 8.08
N GLN A 312 -9.87 -16.11 8.26
CA GLN A 312 -8.54 -16.13 7.65
C GLN A 312 -8.59 -16.25 6.12
N ARG A 313 -9.73 -16.65 5.55
CA ARG A 313 -9.94 -16.71 4.10
C ARG A 313 -10.52 -15.42 3.54
N GLN A 314 -10.88 -14.45 4.37
CA GLN A 314 -11.38 -13.16 3.91
C GLN A 314 -10.22 -12.18 3.82
N VAL A 315 -10.16 -11.42 2.73
CA VAL A 315 -9.28 -10.24 2.59
C VAL A 315 -10.07 -9.09 2.00
N PHE A 316 -9.76 -7.88 2.45
CA PHE A 316 -10.25 -6.64 1.89
C PHE A 316 -9.15 -6.05 1.01
N VAL A 317 -9.54 -5.50 -0.13
CA VAL A 317 -8.65 -4.74 -0.99
C VAL A 317 -9.30 -3.44 -1.43
N VAL A 318 -8.50 -2.40 -1.63
CA VAL A 318 -8.97 -1.17 -2.30
C VAL A 318 -8.51 -1.18 -3.75
N LEU A 319 -9.40 -0.74 -4.63
CA LEU A 319 -9.10 -0.57 -6.04
C LEU A 319 -8.96 0.92 -6.38
N ASP A 320 -7.90 1.24 -7.10
CA ASP A 320 -7.81 2.48 -7.87
C ASP A 320 -8.50 2.28 -9.22
N VAL A 321 -9.36 3.23 -9.59
CA VAL A 321 -10.13 3.22 -10.84
C VAL A 321 -9.55 4.17 -11.88
N ASP A 322 -8.41 4.81 -11.60
CA ASP A 322 -7.70 5.76 -12.46
C ASP A 322 -8.62 6.87 -13.04
N ASN A 323 -9.68 7.20 -12.31
CA ASN A 323 -10.67 8.19 -12.68
C ASN A 323 -11.03 9.07 -11.47
N PRO A 324 -10.65 10.36 -11.46
CA PRO A 324 -10.89 11.25 -10.33
C PRO A 324 -12.37 11.49 -10.02
N ASP A 325 -13.25 11.28 -10.99
CA ASP A 325 -14.70 11.49 -10.86
C ASP A 325 -15.44 10.23 -10.39
N ALA A 326 -14.75 9.08 -10.28
CA ALA A 326 -15.32 7.82 -9.81
C ALA A 326 -14.83 7.47 -8.40
N PRO A 327 -15.67 6.84 -7.56
CA PRO A 327 -15.24 6.33 -6.27
C PRO A 327 -14.25 5.17 -6.44
N SER A 328 -13.23 5.14 -5.59
CA SER A 328 -12.48 3.92 -5.31
C SER A 328 -13.42 2.84 -4.80
N MET A 329 -13.06 1.58 -5.04
CA MET A 329 -13.89 0.44 -4.65
C MET A 329 -13.21 -0.34 -3.52
N LEU A 330 -13.93 -0.57 -2.42
CA LEU A 330 -13.54 -1.60 -1.45
C LEU A 330 -14.11 -2.93 -1.90
N CYS A 331 -13.23 -3.89 -2.14
CA CYS A 331 -13.59 -5.24 -2.52
C CYS A 331 -13.33 -6.21 -1.37
N GLU A 332 -14.26 -7.13 -1.19
CA GLU A 332 -14.07 -8.28 -0.34
C GLU A 332 -13.75 -9.48 -1.23
N LEU A 333 -12.64 -10.14 -0.94
CA LEU A 333 -12.18 -11.31 -1.66
C LEU A 333 -12.12 -12.52 -0.72
N ARG A 334 -12.31 -13.69 -1.29
CA ARG A 334 -12.14 -14.99 -0.62
C ARG A 334 -10.93 -15.73 -1.18
N LEU A 335 -10.06 -16.14 -0.28
CA LEU A 335 -8.91 -16.98 -0.54
C LEU A 335 -9.32 -18.46 -0.47
N GLU A 336 -9.21 -19.17 -1.57
CA GLU A 336 -9.56 -20.59 -1.71
C GLU A 336 -8.32 -21.41 -2.13
N GLY A 337 -8.21 -22.65 -1.65
CA GLY A 337 -7.07 -23.52 -1.93
C GLY A 337 -5.99 -23.49 -0.84
N PRO A 338 -4.74 -23.90 -1.16
CA PRO A 338 -3.67 -24.12 -0.19
C PRO A 338 -2.98 -22.83 0.24
N TRP A 339 -3.76 -21.77 0.53
CA TRP A 339 -3.25 -20.58 1.19
C TRP A 339 -2.77 -20.95 2.59
N PRO A 340 -1.67 -20.34 3.09
CA PRO A 340 -1.22 -20.56 4.45
C PRO A 340 -2.34 -20.25 5.46
N SER A 341 -2.16 -20.69 6.69
CA SER A 341 -3.04 -20.33 7.81
C SER A 341 -2.21 -20.25 9.09
N LEU A 342 -2.79 -19.68 10.14
CA LEU A 342 -2.16 -19.65 11.47
C LEU A 342 -1.90 -21.08 11.99
N ASP A 343 -2.75 -22.04 11.63
CA ASP A 343 -2.74 -23.40 12.16
C ASP A 343 -1.87 -24.38 11.36
N THR A 344 -1.36 -23.97 10.20
CA THR A 344 -0.46 -24.82 9.40
C THR A 344 0.98 -24.58 9.84
N PRO A 345 1.66 -25.56 10.48
CA PRO A 345 3.10 -25.46 10.68
C PRO A 345 3.80 -25.38 9.32
N GLY A 346 4.87 -24.57 9.26
CA GLY A 346 5.70 -24.41 8.06
C GLY A 346 6.39 -25.70 7.63
#